data_AF-A0A656JPV2-F1
#
_entry.id   AF-A0A656JPV2-F1
#
_cell.length_a   1.000
_cell.length_b   1.000
_cell.length_c   1.000
_cell.angle_alpha   90.00
_cell.angle_beta   90.00
_cell.angle_gamma   90.00
#
_symmetry.space_group_name_H-M   'P 1'
#
loop_
_entity.id
_entity.type
_entity.pdbx_description
1 polymer ?
#
loop_
_entity_poly.entity_id
_entity_poly.type
_entity_poly.pdbx_seq_one_letter_code
_entity_poly.pdbx_strand_id
1 'polypeptide(L)' 'GGCRCQAFMLTGDAANADPVCSKSYHHGIITQAREESETATQTIEELAFRNDRNSRLIAKSS' A
#
# COMPACT_ATOMS: atom_id res chain seq x y z
N GLY A 1 -0.21 -12.60 -13.77
CA GLY A 1 -0.97 -13.12 -12.62
C GLY A 1 -0.56 -12.42 -11.35
N GLY A 2 0.71 -12.51 -10.95
CA GLY A 2 1.25 -11.82 -9.77
C GLY A 2 0.59 -12.28 -8.45
N CYS A 3 0.66 -11.43 -7.42
CA CYS A 3 0.10 -11.69 -6.10
C CYS A 3 -1.41 -11.43 -6.06
N ARG A 4 -2.19 -12.46 -5.70
CA ARG A 4 -3.66 -12.38 -5.61
C ARG A 4 -4.15 -11.54 -4.44
N CYS A 5 -3.43 -11.56 -3.33
CA CYS A 5 -3.74 -10.72 -2.17
C CYS A 5 -3.59 -9.22 -2.52
N GLN A 6 -2.54 -8.85 -3.25
CA GLN A 6 -2.34 -7.47 -3.68
C GLN A 6 -3.39 -7.03 -4.69
N ALA A 7 -3.71 -7.88 -5.68
CA ALA A 7 -4.80 -7.60 -6.62
C ALA A 7 -6.12 -7.34 -5.90
N PHE A 8 -6.50 -8.20 -4.95
CA PHE A 8 -7.72 -8.02 -4.18
C PHE A 8 -7.70 -6.76 -3.31
N MET A 9 -6.64 -6.55 -2.52
CA MET A 9 -6.56 -5.42 -1.58
C MET A 9 -6.56 -4.06 -2.27
N LEU A 10 -5.98 -3.95 -3.46
CA LEU A 10 -5.82 -2.67 -4.16
C LEU A 10 -6.87 -2.43 -5.24
N THR A 11 -7.50 -3.49 -5.78
CA THR A 11 -8.47 -3.37 -6.88
C THR A 11 -9.86 -3.89 -6.54
N GLY A 12 -10.03 -4.54 -5.39
CA GLY A 12 -11.28 -5.19 -4.97
C GLY A 12 -11.52 -6.57 -5.58
N ASP A 13 -10.71 -7.02 -6.54
CA ASP A 13 -10.84 -8.32 -7.22
C ASP A 13 -9.50 -9.06 -7.30
N ALA A 14 -9.46 -10.28 -6.75
CA ALA A 14 -8.28 -11.14 -6.78
C ALA A 14 -7.94 -11.65 -8.20
N ALA A 15 -8.91 -11.70 -9.11
CA ALA A 15 -8.73 -12.18 -10.47
C ALA A 15 -7.90 -11.21 -11.33
N ASN A 16 -7.93 -9.90 -11.01
CA ASN A 16 -7.16 -8.87 -11.69
C ASN A 16 -5.65 -9.15 -11.69
N ALA A 17 -4.96 -8.60 -12.68
CA ALA A 17 -3.51 -8.62 -12.70
C ALA A 17 -2.96 -7.74 -11.57
N ASP A 18 -2.02 -8.28 -10.79
CA ASP A 18 -1.29 -7.57 -9.75
C ASP A 18 -0.85 -6.15 -10.20
N PRO A 19 -1.29 -5.08 -9.53
CA PRO A 19 -0.96 -3.69 -9.86
C PRO A 19 0.54 -3.36 -9.89
N VAL A 20 1.39 -4.15 -9.24
CA VAL A 20 2.86 -3.95 -9.30
C VAL A 20 3.38 -4.16 -10.71
N CYS A 21 2.74 -5.02 -11.51
CA CYS A 21 3.13 -5.25 -12.90
C CYS A 21 2.83 -4.02 -13.75
N SER A 22 3.84 -3.51 -14.48
CA SER A 22 3.68 -2.37 -15.40
C SER A 22 2.69 -2.60 -16.55
N LYS A 23 2.29 -3.84 -16.80
CA LYS A 23 1.28 -4.21 -17.80
C LYS A 23 -0.14 -4.31 -17.22
N SER A 24 -0.32 -4.15 -15.91
CA SER A 24 -1.64 -4.16 -15.30
C SER A 24 -2.40 -2.89 -15.67
N TYR A 25 -3.69 -3.01 -15.98
CA TYR A 25 -4.57 -1.85 -16.16
C TYR A 25 -4.58 -0.95 -14.90
N HIS A 26 -4.41 -1.56 -13.73
CA HIS A 26 -4.40 -0.87 -12.43
C HIS A 26 -3.01 -0.41 -11.98
N HIS A 27 -1.99 -0.43 -12.86
CA HIS A 27 -0.62 -0.08 -12.49
C HIS A 27 -0.49 1.32 -11.87
N GLY A 28 -1.36 2.24 -12.29
CA GLY A 28 -1.42 3.62 -11.79
C GLY A 28 -1.57 3.74 -10.27
N ILE A 29 -2.19 2.76 -9.60
CA ILE A 29 -2.37 2.77 -8.13
C ILE A 29 -1.01 2.73 -7.42
N ILE A 30 -0.09 1.88 -7.90
CA ILE A 30 1.23 1.74 -7.29
C ILE A 30 2.12 2.92 -7.62
N THR A 31 2.06 3.45 -8.85
CA THR A 31 2.86 4.62 -9.21
C THR A 31 2.41 5.85 -8.43
N GLN A 32 1.09 6.05 -8.27
CA GLN A 32 0.57 7.17 -7.48
C GLN A 32 1.00 7.08 -6.01
N ALA A 33 0.86 5.91 -5.38
CA ALA A 33 1.28 5.71 -3.99
C ALA A 33 2.79 5.93 -3.79
N ARG A 34 3.61 5.60 -4.79
CA ARG A 34 5.05 5.88 -4.77
C ARG A 34 5.35 7.37 -4.87
N GLU A 35 4.70 8.08 -5.79
CA GLU A 35 4.85 9.54 -5.94
C GLU A 35 4.42 10.29 -4.68
N GLU A 36 3.32 9.87 -4.04
CA GLU A 36 2.86 10.40 -2.74
C GLU A 36 3.91 10.16 -1.66
N SER A 37 4.53 8.98 -1.63
CA SER A 37 5.61 8.68 -0.66
C SER A 37 6.89 9.48 -0.91
N GLU A 38 7.23 9.74 -2.18
CA GLU A 38 8.44 10.50 -2.56
C GLU A 38 8.29 12.00 -2.23
N THR A 39 7.06 12.50 -2.17
CA THR A 39 6.73 13.91 -1.87
C THR A 39 6.25 14.14 -0.43
N ALA A 40 6.22 13.10 0.40
CA ALA A 40 5.81 13.19 1.79
C ALA A 40 6.75 14.13 2.58
N THR A 41 6.18 15.13 3.26
CA THR A 41 6.92 16.15 4.03
C THR A 41 7.02 15.83 5.51
N GLN A 42 6.56 14.65 5.94
CA GLN A 42 6.52 14.24 7.34
C GLN A 42 7.93 14.08 7.90
N THR A 43 8.19 14.60 9.09
CA THR A 43 9.48 14.42 9.77
C THR A 43 9.55 13.06 10.47
N ILE A 44 10.75 12.63 10.85
CA ILE A 44 10.96 11.35 11.53
C ILE A 44 10.18 11.29 12.85
N GLU A 45 10.07 12.42 13.55
CA GLU A 45 9.34 12.55 14.81
C GLU A 45 7.82 12.36 14.64
N GLU A 46 7.29 12.62 13.44
CA GLU A 46 5.87 12.46 13.09
C GLU A 46 5.53 11.02 12.65
N LEU A 47 6.55 10.21 12.33
CA LEU A 47 6.36 8.83 11.90
C LEU A 47 6.05 7.91 13.10
N ALA A 48 4.97 7.14 12.97
CA ALA A 48 4.67 6.06 13.90
C ALA A 48 5.54 4.82 13.59
N PHE A 49 6.62 4.63 14.34
CA PHE A 49 7.46 3.43 14.19
C PHE A 49 6.70 2.13 14.49
N ARG A 50 6.94 1.10 13.70
CA ARG A 50 6.42 -0.26 13.94
C ARG A 50 7.12 -0.89 15.16
N ASN A 51 6.37 -1.01 16.26
CA ASN A 51 6.73 -1.79 17.46
C ASN A 51 5.47 -2.54 17.96
N ASP A 52 5.59 -3.41 18.98
CA ASP A 52 4.44 -4.20 19.48
C ASP A 52 3.26 -3.30 19.89
N ARG A 53 3.51 -2.25 20.68
CA ARG A 53 2.49 -1.31 21.14
C ARG A 53 1.79 -0.62 19.96
N ASN A 54 2.55 -0.01 19.06
CA ASN A 54 2.02 0.73 17.91
C ASN A 54 1.29 -0.20 16.94
N SER A 55 1.76 -1.44 16.75
CA SER A 55 1.09 -2.43 15.91
C SER A 55 -0.29 -2.81 16.45
N ARG A 56 -0.43 -2.96 17.78
CA ARG A 56 -1.73 -3.21 18.43
C ARG A 56 -2.68 -2.02 18.32
N LEU A 57 -2.16 -0.79 18.31
CA LEU A 57 -2.97 0.40 18.12
C LEU A 57 -3.49 0.48 16.68
N ILE A 58 -2.59 0.38 15.69
CA ILE A 58 -2.93 0.44 14.26
C ILE A 58 -4.00 -0.59 13.88
N ALA A 59 -3.85 -1.84 14.36
CA ALA A 59 -4.78 -2.92 14.04
C ALA A 59 -6.18 -2.76 14.67
N LYS A 60 -6.34 -1.94 15.70
CA LYS A 60 -7.63 -1.68 16.36
C LYS A 60 -8.37 -0.46 15.78
N SER A 61 -7.65 0.43 15.11
CA SER A 61 -8.19 1.65 14.52
C SER A 61 -8.56 1.51 13.03
N SER A 62 -8.59 0.28 12.52
CA SER A 62 -8.98 -0.06 11.13
C SER A 62 -10.40 -0.63 11.08
#